data_AF-A0A1G7YLE7-F1
#
_entry.id   AF-A0A1G7YLE7-F1
#
_cell.length_a   1.000
_cell.length_b   1.000
_cell.length_c   1.000
_cell.angle_alpha   90.00
_cell.angle_beta   90.00
_cell.angle_gamma   90.00
#
_symmetry.space_group_name_H-M   'P 1'
#
loop_
_entity.id
_entity.type
_entity.pdbx_description
1 polymer ?
#
loop_
_entity_poly.entity_id
_entity_poly.type
_entity_poly.pdbx_seq_one_letter_code
_entity_poly.pdbx_strand_id
1 'polypeptide(L)'
;MPSAASAGSAASATELRPDDSTLGGKAVGPVSASDAGAAGANAGRAQAPDNGFDARQNVLNRRSAENDYNYAVDEHNCYSKFFVNYCIGKARDRMRVVQADIRKEQLALNAEERTARAQQRDQQAALQRAQDEANAPQRVANEASNVETYEQKQRQHQLDQAQRAAEAPQRAANEQAYQQKVQQHALDQAQRGISAPQAAANQQAYDQKQANFQTQLEQARQQGAQKAQERVEKQQSYERKQQTAEQHRQDVEARQKQAAEKAQQKQQEQLQQQQQLEQQKLQQQQQQ
;
A
#
# COMPACT_ATOMS: atom_id res chain seq x y z
N MET A 1 4.16 -40.66 -41.32
CA MET A 1 2.85 -40.15 -40.87
C MET A 1 2.14 -41.32 -40.21
N PRO A 2 2.17 -41.40 -38.86
CA PRO A 2 1.12 -40.75 -38.07
C PRO A 2 1.60 -40.13 -36.75
N SER A 3 0.95 -39.04 -36.35
CA SER A 3 1.02 -38.40 -35.03
C SER A 3 -0.33 -38.54 -34.34
N ALA A 4 -0.34 -38.85 -33.05
CA ALA A 4 -1.54 -38.82 -32.21
C ALA A 4 -1.18 -38.43 -30.76
N ALA A 5 -1.94 -37.49 -30.20
CA ALA A 5 -2.31 -37.28 -28.78
C ALA A 5 -2.81 -35.80 -28.65
N SER A 6 -4.11 -35.52 -28.53
CA SER A 6 -4.97 -35.50 -27.30
C SER A 6 -4.50 -34.45 -26.28
N ALA A 7 -5.29 -33.59 -25.62
CA ALA A 7 -6.71 -33.45 -25.27
C ALA A 7 -6.92 -31.97 -24.81
N GLY A 8 -8.06 -31.39 -24.43
CA GLY A 8 -9.41 -31.86 -24.14
C GLY A 8 -10.24 -30.72 -23.52
N SER A 9 -11.55 -30.81 -23.79
CA SER A 9 -12.75 -30.18 -23.20
C SER A 9 -12.71 -29.50 -21.82
N ALA A 10 -13.51 -28.44 -21.67
CA ALA A 10 -14.39 -28.26 -20.52
C ALA A 10 -15.65 -27.46 -20.90
N ALA A 11 -16.81 -28.09 -20.74
CA ALA A 11 -18.13 -27.49 -20.77
C ALA A 11 -18.68 -27.45 -19.34
N SER A 12 -19.48 -26.42 -19.03
CA SER A 12 -20.88 -26.55 -18.60
C SER A 12 -21.34 -25.34 -17.78
N ALA A 13 -22.44 -24.75 -18.23
CA ALA A 13 -23.34 -23.93 -17.45
C ALA A 13 -24.12 -24.78 -16.43
N THR A 14 -24.69 -24.16 -15.38
CA THR A 14 -26.09 -24.36 -14.93
C THR A 14 -26.50 -23.26 -13.94
N GLU A 15 -27.77 -22.90 -14.07
CA GLU A 15 -28.66 -21.96 -13.41
C GLU A 15 -29.12 -22.27 -11.96
N LEU A 16 -29.65 -21.21 -11.34
CA LEU A 16 -30.84 -21.09 -10.44
C LEU A 16 -30.89 -21.71 -9.02
N ARG A 17 -30.91 -20.80 -8.01
CA ARG A 17 -31.91 -20.48 -6.91
C ARG A 17 -32.73 -21.64 -6.25
N PRO A 18 -33.42 -21.46 -5.07
CA PRO A 18 -33.72 -20.25 -4.26
C PRO A 18 -33.62 -20.40 -2.70
N ASP A 19 -33.90 -19.26 -2.03
CA ASP A 19 -34.59 -18.92 -0.75
C ASP A 19 -34.92 -20.02 0.30
N ASP A 20 -35.10 -19.79 1.61
CA ASP A 20 -35.82 -18.72 2.33
C ASP A 20 -35.65 -18.86 3.88
N SER A 21 -35.95 -17.76 4.60
CA SER A 21 -36.49 -17.61 5.98
C SER A 21 -35.67 -18.10 7.19
N THR A 22 -35.73 -17.53 8.41
CA THR A 22 -36.85 -16.91 9.14
C THR A 22 -36.35 -16.15 10.41
N LEU A 23 -36.78 -14.89 10.54
CA LEU A 23 -37.39 -14.21 11.71
C LEU A 23 -36.80 -14.27 13.15
N GLY A 24 -36.54 -13.07 13.70
CA GLY A 24 -37.37 -12.51 14.79
C GLY A 24 -36.75 -12.28 16.18
N GLY A 25 -36.77 -11.02 16.68
CA GLY A 25 -36.72 -10.74 18.14
C GLY A 25 -36.14 -9.38 18.61
N LYS A 26 -37.05 -8.41 18.86
CA LYS A 26 -36.99 -7.18 19.69
C LYS A 26 -36.27 -7.37 21.06
N ALA A 27 -35.77 -6.40 21.85
CA ALA A 27 -35.75 -4.93 21.89
C ALA A 27 -34.88 -4.42 23.09
N VAL A 28 -34.77 -3.08 23.19
CA VAL A 28 -34.57 -2.20 24.39
C VAL A 28 -33.13 -1.80 24.78
N GLY A 29 -32.87 -0.47 24.75
CA GLY A 29 -31.65 0.23 25.21
C GLY A 29 -31.55 0.39 26.75
N PRO A 30 -30.74 1.32 27.31
CA PRO A 30 -30.75 2.74 26.94
C PRO A 30 -29.38 3.46 26.88
N VAL A 31 -29.49 4.72 26.48
CA VAL A 31 -28.53 5.82 26.37
C VAL A 31 -27.62 6.08 27.58
N SER A 32 -26.41 6.61 27.31
CA SER A 32 -25.86 7.79 28.00
C SER A 32 -24.72 8.41 27.21
N ALA A 33 -24.81 9.73 27.05
CA ALA A 33 -23.88 10.62 26.39
C ALA A 33 -22.80 11.11 27.37
N SER A 34 -21.61 11.41 26.87
CA SER A 34 -20.96 12.75 26.90
C SER A 34 -19.43 12.66 26.91
N ASP A 35 -18.86 13.68 26.29
CA ASP A 35 -17.51 14.24 26.46
C ASP A 35 -16.29 13.63 25.74
N ALA A 36 -16.00 14.28 24.60
CA ALA A 36 -14.84 15.15 24.42
C ALA A 36 -13.43 14.58 24.62
N GLY A 37 -12.64 14.71 23.54
CA GLY A 37 -11.25 15.14 23.66
C GLY A 37 -10.19 14.08 23.42
N ALA A 38 -9.95 13.74 22.15
CA ALA A 38 -8.61 13.44 21.69
C ALA A 38 -8.48 13.83 20.22
N ALA A 39 -8.14 15.11 20.00
CA ALA A 39 -7.67 15.62 18.73
C ALA A 39 -6.40 14.85 18.33
N GLY A 40 -6.57 13.81 17.51
CA GLY A 40 -5.49 13.18 16.77
C GLY A 40 -5.09 14.09 15.61
N ALA A 41 -4.28 15.10 15.91
CA ALA A 41 -3.57 15.90 14.93
C ALA A 41 -2.66 14.97 14.11
N ASN A 42 -3.10 14.56 12.93
CA ASN A 42 -2.22 13.97 11.93
C ASN A 42 -2.81 14.11 10.53
N ALA A 43 -2.53 15.25 9.90
CA ALA A 43 -2.07 15.32 8.51
C ALA A 43 -1.81 16.79 8.11
N GLY A 44 -1.00 17.48 8.91
CA GLY A 44 -0.15 18.54 8.37
C GLY A 44 0.96 17.90 7.54
N ARG A 45 0.62 17.26 6.43
CA ARG A 45 1.59 17.05 5.36
C ARG A 45 1.49 18.29 4.50
N ALA A 46 2.15 19.34 4.98
CA ALA A 46 2.37 20.55 4.22
C ALA A 46 2.84 20.12 2.84
N GLN A 47 1.98 20.32 1.84
CA GLN A 47 2.38 20.25 0.45
C GLN A 47 3.56 21.20 0.32
N ALA A 48 4.70 20.62 -0.04
CA ALA A 48 5.95 21.32 -0.26
C ALA A 48 5.71 22.50 -1.24
N PRO A 49 6.59 23.53 -1.25
CA PRO A 49 6.37 24.81 -1.93
C PRO A 49 6.37 24.73 -3.47
N ASP A 50 6.29 23.53 -4.04
CA ASP A 50 6.33 23.25 -5.47
C ASP A 50 5.23 24.00 -6.23
N ASN A 51 4.03 24.12 -5.63
CA ASN A 51 2.92 24.88 -6.22
C ASN A 51 3.25 26.36 -6.49
N GLY A 52 4.19 26.96 -5.75
CA GLY A 52 4.57 28.36 -5.89
C GLY A 52 5.65 28.61 -6.95
N PHE A 53 6.56 27.66 -7.18
CA PHE A 53 7.57 27.75 -8.23
C PHE A 53 6.96 27.43 -9.60
N ASP A 54 6.16 26.38 -9.68
CA ASP A 54 5.50 25.96 -10.92
C ASP A 54 4.52 27.02 -11.44
N ALA A 55 3.74 27.63 -10.54
CA ALA A 55 2.84 28.73 -10.92
C ALA A 55 3.60 29.93 -11.50
N ARG A 56 4.72 30.33 -10.88
CA ARG A 56 5.57 31.43 -11.38
C ARG A 56 6.24 31.07 -12.71
N GLN A 57 6.69 29.83 -12.88
CA GLN A 57 7.25 29.34 -14.14
C GLN A 57 6.21 29.36 -15.27
N ASN A 58 4.96 28.97 -14.98
CA ASN A 58 3.87 29.00 -15.96
C ASN A 58 3.52 30.42 -16.42
N VAL A 59 3.56 31.40 -15.52
CA VAL A 59 3.40 32.81 -15.87
C VAL A 59 4.52 33.28 -16.82
N LEU A 60 5.77 32.90 -16.56
CA LEU A 60 6.90 33.23 -17.43
C LEU A 60 6.80 32.54 -18.80
N ASN A 61 6.35 31.29 -18.85
CA ASN A 61 6.11 30.55 -20.09
C ASN A 61 5.00 31.22 -20.92
N ARG A 62 3.90 31.61 -20.27
CA ARG A 62 2.81 32.34 -20.93
C ARG A 62 3.27 33.67 -21.50
N ARG A 63 4.02 34.47 -20.74
CA ARG A 63 4.59 35.74 -21.22
C ARG A 63 5.54 35.56 -22.40
N SER A 64 6.30 34.46 -22.42
CA SER A 64 7.16 34.10 -23.55
C SER A 64 6.33 33.83 -24.79
N ALA A 65 5.31 32.97 -24.67
CA ALA A 65 4.42 32.64 -25.78
C ALA A 65 3.65 33.86 -26.31
N GLU A 66 3.16 34.74 -25.43
CA GLU A 66 2.51 35.98 -25.81
C GLU A 66 3.48 36.94 -26.53
N ASN A 67 4.74 37.01 -26.09
CA ASN A 67 5.75 37.83 -26.75
C ASN A 67 6.08 37.32 -28.15
N ASP A 68 6.25 36.00 -28.31
CA ASP A 68 6.53 35.37 -29.60
C ASP A 68 5.33 35.53 -30.56
N TYR A 69 4.10 35.37 -30.05
CA TYR A 69 2.88 35.63 -30.82
C TYR A 69 2.80 37.08 -31.30
N ASN A 70 3.02 38.05 -30.40
CA ASN A 70 2.99 39.47 -30.75
C ASN A 70 4.06 39.82 -31.79
N TYR A 71 5.26 39.22 -31.68
CA TYR A 71 6.30 39.39 -32.68
C TYR A 71 5.90 38.83 -34.04
N ALA A 72 5.32 37.62 -34.10
CA ALA A 72 4.86 37.01 -35.34
C ALA A 72 3.76 37.84 -36.02
N VAL A 73 2.81 38.38 -35.25
CA VAL A 73 1.76 39.27 -35.76
C VAL A 73 2.36 40.57 -36.28
N ASP A 74 3.27 41.20 -35.52
CA ASP A 74 3.95 42.42 -35.96
C ASP A 74 4.79 42.18 -37.23
N GLU A 75 5.44 41.03 -37.34
CA GLU A 75 6.20 40.63 -38.54
C GLU A 75 5.28 40.55 -39.76
N HIS A 76 4.15 39.85 -39.65
CA HIS A 76 3.15 39.78 -40.73
C HIS A 76 2.64 41.18 -41.12
N ASN A 77 2.34 42.03 -40.13
CA ASN A 77 1.90 43.40 -40.33
C ASN A 77 2.99 44.33 -40.90
N CYS A 78 4.27 43.97 -40.78
CA CYS A 78 5.36 44.76 -41.36
C CYS A 78 5.47 44.55 -42.87
N TYR A 79 5.10 43.38 -43.41
CA TYR A 79 5.15 43.11 -44.85
C TYR A 79 4.14 43.95 -45.66
N SER A 80 3.10 44.50 -45.02
CA SER A 80 2.15 45.42 -45.66
C SER A 80 2.60 46.89 -45.63
N LYS A 81 3.77 47.20 -45.08
CA LYS A 81 4.29 48.58 -44.98
C LYS A 81 5.42 48.86 -45.98
N PHE A 82 5.54 50.11 -46.40
CA PHE A 82 6.59 50.53 -47.35
C PHE A 82 8.03 50.34 -46.83
N PHE A 83 8.28 50.49 -45.52
CA PHE A 83 9.60 50.30 -44.90
C PHE A 83 9.68 49.00 -44.07
N VAL A 84 9.51 47.85 -44.75
CA VAL A 84 9.46 46.51 -44.12
C VAL A 84 10.68 46.25 -43.20
N ASN A 85 11.90 46.48 -43.70
CA ASN A 85 13.13 46.19 -42.95
C ASN A 85 13.24 46.98 -41.64
N TYR A 86 12.89 48.27 -41.67
CA TYR A 86 12.88 49.10 -40.46
C TYR A 86 11.78 48.66 -39.48
N CYS A 87 10.60 48.32 -40.00
CA CYS A 87 9.48 47.82 -39.21
C CYS A 87 9.83 46.50 -38.48
N ILE A 88 10.41 45.52 -39.19
CA ILE A 88 10.84 44.25 -38.62
C ILE A 88 11.94 44.47 -37.58
N GLY A 89 12.90 45.37 -37.84
CA GLY A 89 13.92 45.75 -36.86
C GLY A 89 13.31 46.23 -35.55
N LYS A 90 12.38 47.19 -35.62
CA LYS A 90 11.67 47.72 -34.44
C LYS A 90 10.80 46.68 -33.73
N ALA A 91 10.20 45.73 -34.46
CA ALA A 91 9.47 44.61 -33.87
C ALA A 91 10.42 43.65 -33.12
N ARG A 92 11.59 43.34 -33.70
CA ARG A 92 12.60 42.48 -33.11
C ARG A 92 13.22 43.11 -31.86
N ASP A 93 13.44 44.42 -31.84
CA ASP A 93 13.97 45.10 -30.66
C ASP A 93 12.97 45.07 -29.50
N ARG A 94 11.67 45.26 -29.78
CA ARG A 94 10.60 45.10 -28.78
C ARG A 94 10.54 43.68 -28.21
N MET A 95 10.66 42.67 -29.08
CA MET A 95 10.74 41.26 -28.68
C MET A 95 11.96 41.01 -27.77
N ARG A 96 13.15 41.47 -28.15
CA ARG A 96 14.39 41.28 -27.38
C ARG A 96 14.35 41.89 -25.98
N VAL A 97 13.75 43.08 -25.82
CA VAL A 97 13.62 43.72 -24.51
C VAL A 97 12.78 42.85 -23.58
N VAL A 98 11.60 42.41 -24.03
CA VAL A 98 10.71 41.56 -23.22
C VAL A 98 11.34 40.19 -22.94
N GLN A 99 12.03 39.58 -23.92
CA GLN A 99 12.74 38.32 -23.70
C GLN A 99 13.88 38.47 -22.68
N ALA A 100 14.59 39.60 -22.67
CA ALA A 100 15.63 39.86 -21.68
C ALA A 100 15.06 39.95 -20.26
N ASP A 101 13.91 40.62 -20.09
CA ASP A 101 13.21 40.70 -18.81
C ASP A 101 12.73 39.32 -18.34
N ILE A 102 12.10 38.55 -19.23
CA ILE A 102 11.66 37.17 -18.93
C ILE A 102 12.85 36.30 -18.49
N ARG A 103 13.99 36.38 -19.20
CA ARG A 103 15.18 35.61 -18.85
C ARG A 103 15.75 36.01 -17.49
N LYS A 104 15.73 37.31 -17.15
CA LYS A 104 16.17 37.80 -15.84
C LYS A 104 15.30 37.22 -14.72
N GLU A 105 13.98 37.20 -14.91
CA GLU A 105 13.05 36.62 -13.94
C GLU A 105 13.21 35.09 -13.83
N GLN A 106 13.42 34.39 -14.94
CA GLN A 106 13.71 32.94 -14.94
C GLN A 106 15.00 32.60 -14.18
N LEU A 107 16.06 33.40 -14.35
CA LEU A 107 17.31 33.19 -13.61
C LEU A 107 17.15 33.40 -12.11
N ALA A 108 16.35 34.40 -11.70
CA ALA A 108 16.02 34.63 -10.31
C ALA A 108 15.22 33.45 -9.72
N LEU A 109 14.18 32.98 -10.41
CA LEU A 109 13.38 31.83 -10.00
C LEU A 109 14.24 30.56 -9.84
N ASN A 110 15.11 30.27 -10.81
CA ASN A 110 16.04 29.15 -10.75
C ASN A 110 17.10 29.28 -9.63
N ALA A 111 17.49 30.50 -9.27
CA ALA A 111 18.38 30.73 -8.14
C ALA A 111 17.67 30.42 -6.81
N GLU A 112 16.43 30.91 -6.63
CA GLU A 112 15.59 30.60 -5.48
C GLU A 112 15.39 29.09 -5.32
N GLU A 113 15.02 28.38 -6.40
CA GLU A 113 14.78 26.94 -6.38
C GLU A 113 16.04 26.16 -5.96
N ARG A 114 17.21 26.55 -6.48
CA ARG A 114 18.49 25.94 -6.07
C ARG A 114 18.77 26.14 -4.58
N THR A 115 18.53 27.34 -4.05
CA THR A 115 18.71 27.62 -2.62
C THR A 115 17.73 26.85 -1.74
N ALA A 116 16.45 26.78 -2.14
CA ALA A 116 15.42 26.03 -1.42
C ALA A 116 15.75 24.53 -1.37
N ARG A 117 16.16 23.94 -2.49
CA ARG A 117 16.60 22.53 -2.53
C ARG A 117 17.86 22.28 -1.72
N ALA A 118 18.80 23.22 -1.68
CA ALA A 118 19.98 23.12 -0.82
C ALA A 118 19.57 23.10 0.66
N GLN A 119 18.74 24.04 1.09
CA GLN A 119 18.21 24.10 2.46
C GLN A 119 17.44 22.83 2.83
N GLN A 120 16.62 22.30 1.91
CA GLN A 120 15.90 21.05 2.15
C GLN A 120 16.84 19.86 2.37
N ARG A 121 17.91 19.74 1.57
CA ARG A 121 18.93 18.70 1.78
C ARG A 121 19.64 18.87 3.12
N ASP A 122 19.99 20.10 3.49
CA ASP A 122 20.67 20.37 4.76
C ASP A 122 19.76 20.04 5.96
N GLN A 123 18.48 20.38 5.89
CA GLN A 123 17.48 20.02 6.89
C GLN A 123 17.31 18.49 6.99
N GLN A 124 17.18 17.80 5.86
CA GLN A 124 17.07 16.33 5.83
C GLN A 124 18.33 15.67 6.38
N ALA A 125 19.52 16.15 6.01
CA ALA A 125 20.78 15.65 6.54
C ALA A 125 20.93 15.94 8.04
N ALA A 126 20.45 17.07 8.54
CA ALA A 126 20.42 17.37 9.97
C ALA A 126 19.48 16.42 10.73
N LEU A 127 18.28 16.17 10.20
CA LEU A 127 17.33 15.21 10.77
C LEU A 127 17.89 13.79 10.77
N GLN A 128 18.51 13.36 9.66
CA GLN A 128 19.12 12.04 9.56
C GLN A 128 20.27 11.89 10.56
N ARG A 129 21.18 12.87 10.65
CA ARG A 129 22.26 12.86 11.65
C ARG A 129 21.73 12.77 13.08
N ALA A 130 20.71 13.56 13.42
CA ALA A 130 20.09 13.52 14.73
C ALA A 130 19.47 12.14 15.04
N GLN A 131 18.82 11.50 14.06
CA GLN A 131 18.30 10.14 14.20
C GLN A 131 19.42 9.11 14.33
N ASP A 132 20.50 9.24 13.57
CA ASP A 132 21.63 8.33 13.61
C ASP A 132 22.40 8.42 14.92
N GLU A 133 22.50 9.61 15.51
CA GLU A 133 23.07 9.85 16.84
C GLU A 133 22.15 9.28 17.93
N ALA A 134 20.83 9.52 17.84
CA ALA A 134 19.87 8.96 18.79
C ALA A 134 19.85 7.41 18.76
N ASN A 135 20.00 6.81 17.58
CA ASN A 135 20.02 5.35 17.40
C ASN A 135 21.42 4.73 17.57
N ALA A 136 22.49 5.53 17.69
CA ALA A 136 23.86 5.03 17.86
C ALA A 136 24.04 4.03 19.01
N PRO A 137 23.56 4.29 20.25
CA PRO A 137 23.72 3.32 21.34
C PRO A 137 22.97 2.02 21.07
N GLN A 138 21.80 2.08 20.43
CA GLN A 138 21.05 0.89 20.06
C GLN A 138 21.79 0.06 19.01
N ARG A 139 22.43 0.69 18.01
CA ARG A 139 23.26 -0.01 17.02
C ARG A 139 24.42 -0.75 17.68
N VAL A 140 25.13 -0.07 18.57
CA VAL A 140 26.25 -0.67 19.32
C VAL A 140 25.78 -1.82 20.21
N ALA A 141 24.64 -1.66 20.91
CA ALA A 141 24.07 -2.73 21.72
C ALA A 141 23.67 -3.95 20.88
N ASN A 142 23.01 -3.74 19.73
CA ASN A 142 22.65 -4.80 18.82
C ASN A 142 23.88 -5.51 18.24
N GLU A 143 24.92 -4.75 17.85
CA GLU A 143 26.20 -5.30 17.37
C GLU A 143 26.87 -6.15 18.44
N ALA A 144 26.93 -5.68 19.69
CA ALA A 144 27.46 -6.44 20.82
C ALA A 144 26.68 -7.75 21.04
N SER A 145 25.35 -7.71 21.09
CA SER A 145 24.52 -8.91 21.23
C SER A 145 24.69 -9.91 20.09
N ASN A 146 24.88 -9.41 18.86
CA ASN A 146 25.15 -10.26 17.70
C ASN A 146 26.50 -10.96 17.80
N VAL A 147 27.54 -10.25 18.23
CA VAL A 147 28.89 -10.82 18.47
C VAL A 147 28.84 -11.89 19.55
N GLU A 148 28.22 -11.58 20.71
CA GLU A 148 28.09 -12.54 21.81
C GLU A 148 27.34 -13.81 21.39
N THR A 149 26.24 -13.64 20.64
CA THR A 149 25.45 -14.77 20.12
C THR A 149 26.27 -15.61 19.14
N TYR A 150 27.08 -14.98 18.29
CA TYR A 150 27.95 -15.68 17.35
C TYR A 150 29.02 -16.49 18.07
N GLU A 151 29.71 -15.88 19.04
CA GLU A 151 30.72 -16.57 19.85
C GLU A 151 30.12 -17.71 20.68
N GLN A 152 28.93 -17.52 21.25
CA GLN A 152 28.23 -18.57 22.00
C GLN A 152 27.90 -19.77 21.09
N LYS A 153 27.41 -19.51 19.86
CA LYS A 153 27.16 -20.57 18.88
C LYS A 153 28.44 -21.29 18.47
N GLN A 154 29.56 -20.58 18.32
CA GLN A 154 30.85 -21.21 18.06
C GLN A 154 31.27 -22.13 19.21
N ARG A 155 31.17 -21.68 20.47
CA ARG A 155 31.46 -22.51 21.64
C ARG A 155 30.54 -23.73 21.71
N GLN A 156 29.24 -23.55 21.50
CA GLN A 156 28.28 -24.64 21.47
C GLN A 156 28.65 -25.67 20.40
N HIS A 157 29.01 -25.23 19.21
CA HIS A 157 29.42 -26.12 18.13
C HIS A 157 30.64 -26.97 18.51
N GLN A 158 31.65 -26.37 19.16
CA GLN A 158 32.83 -27.09 19.64
C GLN A 158 32.46 -28.12 20.72
N LEU A 159 31.58 -27.76 21.65
CA LEU A 159 31.09 -28.69 22.68
C LEU A 159 30.29 -29.84 22.06
N ASP A 160 29.40 -29.56 21.12
CA ASP A 160 28.61 -30.58 20.41
C ASP A 160 29.49 -31.53 19.60
N GLN A 161 30.58 -31.02 19.01
CA GLN A 161 31.57 -31.86 18.33
C GLN A 161 32.31 -32.76 19.33
N ALA A 162 32.77 -32.21 20.46
CA ALA A 162 33.45 -32.97 21.50
C ALA A 162 32.54 -34.05 22.10
N GLN A 163 31.27 -33.73 22.38
CA GLN A 163 30.27 -34.68 22.85
C GLN A 163 30.02 -35.78 21.81
N ARG A 164 29.84 -35.41 20.53
CA ARG A 164 29.70 -36.40 19.47
C ARG A 164 30.94 -37.29 19.35
N ALA A 165 32.15 -36.75 19.46
CA ALA A 165 33.35 -37.58 19.44
C ALA A 165 33.41 -38.55 20.63
N ALA A 166 33.07 -38.08 21.84
CA ALA A 166 33.05 -38.90 23.06
C ALA A 166 31.98 -40.01 23.02
N GLU A 167 30.80 -39.74 22.46
CA GLU A 167 29.71 -40.70 22.31
C GLU A 167 29.87 -41.66 21.12
N ALA A 168 30.83 -41.41 20.21
CA ALA A 168 31.07 -42.25 19.04
C ALA A 168 31.23 -43.75 19.36
N PRO A 169 32.05 -44.19 20.34
CA PRO A 169 32.16 -45.60 20.69
C PRO A 169 30.84 -46.17 21.24
N GLN A 170 30.09 -45.39 22.02
CA GLN A 170 28.81 -45.83 22.57
C GLN A 170 27.72 -45.93 21.50
N ARG A 171 27.70 -45.01 20.52
CA ARG A 171 26.84 -45.12 19.33
C ARG A 171 27.17 -46.36 18.50
N ALA A 172 28.46 -46.64 18.27
CA ALA A 172 28.88 -47.85 17.57
C ALA A 172 28.46 -49.14 18.31
N ALA A 173 28.60 -49.17 19.65
CA ALA A 173 28.15 -50.30 20.45
C ALA A 173 26.62 -50.47 20.42
N ASN A 174 25.87 -49.37 20.51
CA ASN A 174 24.41 -49.38 20.39
C ASN A 174 23.96 -49.86 19.01
N GLU A 175 24.64 -49.45 17.95
CA GLU A 175 24.35 -49.91 16.59
C GLU A 175 24.63 -51.41 16.44
N GLN A 176 25.74 -51.91 16.96
CA GLN A 176 26.01 -53.35 16.98
C GLN A 176 24.95 -54.12 17.79
N ALA A 177 24.57 -53.62 18.96
CA ALA A 177 23.52 -54.23 19.78
C ALA A 177 22.15 -54.24 19.06
N TYR A 178 21.83 -53.16 18.32
CA TYR A 178 20.63 -53.10 17.50
C TYR A 178 20.68 -54.14 16.37
N GLN A 179 21.79 -54.24 15.65
CA GLN A 179 21.97 -55.25 14.59
C GLN A 179 21.83 -56.69 15.14
N GLN A 180 22.41 -56.97 16.32
CA GLN A 180 22.24 -58.26 16.98
C GLN A 180 20.78 -58.55 17.34
N LYS A 181 20.04 -57.56 17.88
CA LYS A 181 18.61 -57.71 18.14
C LYS A 181 17.81 -57.95 16.87
N VAL A 182 18.14 -57.27 15.77
CA VAL A 182 17.50 -57.50 14.47
C VAL A 182 17.76 -58.94 14.01
N GLN A 183 18.99 -59.44 14.11
CA GLN A 183 19.31 -60.83 13.77
C GLN A 183 18.57 -61.83 14.67
N GLN A 184 18.56 -61.61 15.99
CA GLN A 184 17.79 -62.45 16.92
C GLN A 184 16.31 -62.43 16.59
N HIS A 185 15.73 -61.26 16.29
CA HIS A 185 14.33 -61.15 15.91
C HIS A 185 14.04 -61.87 14.58
N ALA A 186 14.98 -61.86 13.61
CA ALA A 186 14.85 -62.61 12.36
C ALA A 186 14.90 -64.13 12.61
N LEU A 187 15.79 -64.60 13.49
CA LEU A 187 15.86 -66.01 13.89
C LEU A 187 14.61 -66.43 14.66
N ASP A 188 14.16 -65.61 15.60
CA ASP A 188 12.92 -65.82 16.35
C ASP A 188 11.70 -65.88 15.43
N GLN A 189 11.63 -65.05 14.40
CA GLN A 189 10.58 -65.11 13.39
C GLN A 189 10.64 -66.40 12.57
N ALA A 190 11.85 -66.84 12.19
CA ALA A 190 12.04 -68.10 11.49
C ALA A 190 11.63 -69.30 12.37
N GLN A 191 11.94 -69.27 13.66
CA GLN A 191 11.57 -70.31 14.63
C GLN A 191 10.09 -70.28 15.01
N ARG A 192 9.48 -69.10 15.11
CA ARG A 192 8.05 -68.96 15.42
C ARG A 192 7.14 -69.40 14.30
N GLY A 193 7.68 -69.76 13.12
CA GLY A 193 6.99 -70.42 12.01
C GLY A 193 5.53 -70.00 11.96
N ILE A 194 5.29 -68.75 11.54
CA ILE A 194 4.00 -68.06 11.51
C ILE A 194 2.84 -69.05 11.64
N SER A 195 2.24 -69.15 12.84
CA SER A 195 1.01 -69.90 12.94
C SER A 195 0.02 -69.20 12.00
N ALA A 196 -0.43 -69.91 10.97
CA ALA A 196 -1.36 -69.41 9.95
C ALA A 196 -2.50 -68.53 10.51
N PRO A 197 -3.11 -68.82 11.69
CA PRO A 197 -4.13 -67.95 12.27
C PRO A 197 -3.63 -66.57 12.74
N GLN A 198 -2.40 -66.43 13.26
CA GLN A 198 -1.88 -65.13 13.70
C GLN A 198 -1.40 -64.25 12.54
N ALA A 199 -0.89 -64.84 11.45
CA ALA A 199 -0.65 -64.07 10.23
C ALA A 199 -1.93 -63.52 9.63
N ALA A 200 -3.00 -64.33 9.58
CA ALA A 200 -4.29 -63.88 9.05
C ALA A 200 -4.85 -62.71 9.89
N ALA A 201 -4.77 -62.78 11.22
CA ALA A 201 -5.19 -61.70 12.11
C ALA A 201 -4.34 -60.42 11.94
N ASN A 202 -3.02 -60.56 11.79
CA ASN A 202 -2.12 -59.42 11.57
C ASN A 202 -2.32 -58.78 10.19
N GLN A 203 -2.60 -59.58 9.16
CA GLN A 203 -2.93 -59.11 7.81
C GLN A 203 -4.23 -58.31 7.83
N GLN A 204 -5.27 -58.84 8.48
CA GLN A 204 -6.54 -58.13 8.65
C GLN A 204 -6.38 -56.82 9.43
N ALA A 205 -5.58 -56.81 10.49
CA ALA A 205 -5.29 -55.59 11.25
C ALA A 205 -4.51 -54.56 10.42
N TYR A 206 -3.60 -55.01 9.55
CA TYR A 206 -2.87 -54.14 8.63
C TYR A 206 -3.80 -53.53 7.58
N ASP A 207 -4.63 -54.34 6.93
CA ASP A 207 -5.58 -53.90 5.92
C ASP A 207 -6.61 -52.92 6.50
N GLN A 208 -7.09 -53.16 7.73
CA GLN A 208 -7.93 -52.20 8.46
C GLN A 208 -7.22 -50.88 8.76
N LYS A 209 -5.95 -50.93 9.17
CA LYS A 209 -5.16 -49.70 9.40
C LYS A 209 -4.95 -48.91 8.11
N GLN A 210 -4.71 -49.59 7.00
CA GLN A 210 -4.60 -48.96 5.68
C GLN A 210 -5.93 -48.29 5.28
N ALA A 211 -7.05 -48.98 5.44
CA ALA A 211 -8.37 -48.42 5.16
C ALA A 211 -8.69 -47.18 6.03
N ASN A 212 -8.37 -47.24 7.31
CA ASN A 212 -8.54 -46.11 8.24
C ASN A 212 -7.65 -44.93 7.86
N PHE A 213 -6.40 -45.18 7.46
CA PHE A 213 -5.48 -44.13 7.02
C PHE A 213 -5.98 -43.44 5.73
N GLN A 214 -6.46 -44.21 4.75
CA GLN A 214 -7.04 -43.65 3.54
C GLN A 214 -8.30 -42.83 3.84
N THR A 215 -9.15 -43.32 4.75
CA THR A 215 -10.33 -42.58 5.22
C THR A 215 -9.91 -41.25 5.87
N GLN A 216 -8.86 -41.26 6.69
CA GLN A 216 -8.38 -40.07 7.38
C GLN A 216 -7.75 -39.05 6.41
N LEU A 217 -7.06 -39.52 5.37
CA LEU A 217 -6.56 -38.66 4.29
C LEU A 217 -7.71 -38.00 3.53
N GLU A 218 -8.74 -38.76 3.17
CA GLU A 218 -9.90 -38.23 2.47
C GLU A 218 -10.64 -37.18 3.31
N GLN A 219 -10.85 -37.47 4.62
CA GLN A 219 -11.40 -36.49 5.55
C GLN A 219 -10.55 -35.23 5.66
N ALA A 220 -9.22 -35.35 5.71
CA ALA A 220 -8.32 -34.21 5.75
C ALA A 220 -8.37 -33.37 4.46
N ARG A 221 -8.48 -34.02 3.30
CA ARG A 221 -8.65 -33.32 2.01
C ARG A 221 -9.97 -32.56 1.95
N GLN A 222 -11.07 -33.18 2.41
CA GLN A 222 -12.38 -32.53 2.47
C GLN A 222 -12.38 -31.32 3.41
N GLN A 223 -11.81 -31.46 4.61
CA GLN A 223 -11.65 -30.34 5.54
C GLN A 223 -10.76 -29.23 4.97
N GLY A 224 -9.68 -29.59 4.28
CA GLY A 224 -8.80 -28.65 3.59
C GLY A 224 -9.55 -27.86 2.51
N ALA A 225 -10.38 -28.54 1.71
CA ALA A 225 -11.21 -27.92 0.68
C ALA A 225 -12.26 -26.96 1.27
N GLN A 226 -12.95 -27.37 2.34
CA GLN A 226 -13.92 -26.51 3.04
C GLN A 226 -13.26 -25.25 3.61
N LYS A 227 -12.13 -25.39 4.31
CA LYS A 227 -11.37 -24.24 4.84
C LYS A 227 -10.84 -23.33 3.74
N ALA A 228 -10.51 -23.87 2.57
CA ALA A 228 -10.11 -23.06 1.42
C ALA A 228 -11.28 -22.22 0.88
N GLN A 229 -12.48 -22.80 0.76
CA GLN A 229 -13.69 -22.08 0.37
C GLN A 229 -14.03 -20.98 1.38
N GLU A 230 -13.99 -21.28 2.68
CA GLU A 230 -14.25 -20.30 3.74
C GLU A 230 -13.27 -19.10 3.68
N ARG A 231 -12.00 -19.34 3.34
CA ARG A 231 -11.02 -18.25 3.15
C ARG A 231 -11.40 -17.36 1.97
N VAL A 232 -11.84 -17.94 0.86
CA VAL A 232 -12.28 -17.16 -0.31
C VAL A 232 -13.51 -16.32 0.03
N GLU A 233 -14.51 -16.89 0.70
CA GLU A 233 -15.70 -16.15 1.13
C GLU A 233 -15.36 -15.02 2.11
N LYS A 234 -14.49 -15.27 3.09
CA LYS A 234 -14.03 -14.23 4.03
C LYS A 234 -13.30 -13.10 3.29
N GLN A 235 -12.45 -13.43 2.33
CA GLN A 235 -11.75 -12.44 1.51
C GLN A 235 -12.74 -11.55 0.73
N GLN A 236 -13.72 -12.17 0.04
CA GLN A 236 -14.77 -11.43 -0.67
C GLN A 236 -15.61 -10.55 0.27
N SER A 237 -15.92 -11.05 1.47
CA SER A 237 -16.66 -10.28 2.47
C SER A 237 -15.88 -9.05 2.96
N TYR A 238 -14.56 -9.16 3.08
CA TYR A 238 -13.68 -8.08 3.48
C TYR A 238 -13.59 -7.02 2.38
N GLU A 239 -13.39 -7.44 1.14
CA GLU A 239 -13.38 -6.53 -0.03
C GLU A 239 -14.70 -5.77 -0.17
N ARG A 240 -15.84 -6.45 0.01
CA ARG A 240 -17.15 -5.79 0.01
C ARG A 240 -17.26 -4.74 1.12
N LYS A 241 -16.78 -5.04 2.33
CA LYS A 241 -16.78 -4.07 3.45
C LYS A 241 -15.91 -2.84 3.14
N GLN A 242 -14.75 -3.04 2.51
CA GLN A 242 -13.88 -1.93 2.10
C GLN A 242 -14.59 -1.03 1.07
N GLN A 243 -15.18 -1.61 0.03
CA GLN A 243 -15.92 -0.86 -0.97
C GLN A 243 -17.11 -0.09 -0.36
N THR A 244 -17.86 -0.71 0.55
CA THR A 244 -18.97 -0.04 1.25
C THR A 244 -18.46 1.12 2.12
N ALA A 245 -17.33 0.96 2.81
CA ALA A 245 -16.73 2.02 3.62
C ALA A 245 -16.29 3.22 2.75
N GLU A 246 -15.70 2.96 1.58
CA GLU A 246 -15.31 3.99 0.61
C GLU A 246 -16.52 4.73 0.04
N GLN A 247 -17.57 4.01 -0.36
CA GLN A 247 -18.82 4.60 -0.82
C GLN A 247 -19.46 5.49 0.25
N HIS A 248 -19.50 5.01 1.49
CA HIS A 248 -20.02 5.80 2.61
C HIS A 248 -19.20 7.07 2.85
N ARG A 249 -17.86 6.99 2.78
CA ARG A 249 -16.99 8.17 2.89
C ARG A 249 -17.29 9.19 1.80
N GLN A 250 -17.45 8.75 0.56
CA GLN A 250 -17.79 9.61 -0.57
C GLN A 250 -19.16 10.28 -0.39
N ASP A 251 -20.18 9.54 0.06
CA ASP A 251 -21.52 10.11 0.34
C ASP A 251 -21.45 11.19 1.42
N VAL A 252 -20.71 10.94 2.51
CA VAL A 252 -20.53 11.93 3.58
C VAL A 252 -19.79 13.17 3.07
N GLU A 253 -18.73 13.01 2.27
CA GLU A 253 -17.99 14.15 1.70
C GLU A 253 -18.87 14.96 0.75
N ALA A 254 -19.68 14.31 -0.09
CA ALA A 254 -20.62 14.97 -0.98
C ALA A 254 -21.67 15.78 -0.20
N ARG A 255 -22.25 15.20 0.87
CA ARG A 255 -23.18 15.91 1.76
C ARG A 255 -22.53 17.11 2.44
N GLN A 256 -21.28 17.00 2.87
CA GLN A 256 -20.55 18.12 3.47
C GLN A 256 -20.31 19.25 2.49
N LYS A 257 -19.90 18.95 1.24
CA LYS A 257 -19.71 19.96 0.18
C LYS A 257 -21.03 20.67 -0.14
N GLN A 258 -22.11 19.92 -0.34
CA GLN A 258 -23.44 20.50 -0.58
C GLN A 258 -23.90 21.40 0.59
N ALA A 259 -23.64 20.99 1.84
CA ALA A 259 -23.96 21.81 3.01
C ALA A 259 -23.12 23.10 3.06
N ALA A 260 -21.82 23.03 2.73
CA ALA A 260 -20.93 24.19 2.69
C ALA A 260 -21.30 25.17 1.57
N GLU A 261 -21.61 24.68 0.37
CA GLU A 261 -22.08 25.50 -0.76
C GLU A 261 -23.38 26.21 -0.40
N LYS A 262 -24.35 25.49 0.18
CA LYS A 262 -25.62 26.09 0.62
C LYS A 262 -25.42 27.13 1.72
N ALA A 263 -24.45 26.95 2.60
CA ALA A 263 -24.10 27.95 3.62
C ALA A 263 -23.45 29.20 3.00
N GLN A 264 -22.56 29.05 2.02
CA GLN A 264 -21.94 30.16 1.30
C GLN A 264 -22.96 30.96 0.48
N GLN A 265 -23.89 30.27 -0.21
CA GLN A 265 -24.98 30.92 -0.93
C GLN A 265 -25.83 31.79 -0.01
N LYS A 266 -26.25 31.25 1.15
CA LYS A 266 -27.00 32.03 2.14
C LYS A 266 -26.22 33.25 2.66
N GLN A 267 -24.90 33.14 2.86
CA GLN A 267 -24.07 34.28 3.27
C GLN A 267 -24.01 35.37 2.18
N GLN A 268 -23.86 34.98 0.92
CA GLN A 268 -23.87 35.93 -0.21
C GLN A 268 -25.21 36.64 -0.35
N GLU A 269 -26.32 35.91 -0.22
CA GLU A 269 -27.68 36.49 -0.22
C GLU A 269 -27.87 37.51 0.92
N GLN A 270 -27.39 37.19 2.13
CA GLN A 270 -27.45 38.11 3.27
C GLN A 270 -26.61 39.38 3.07
N LEU A 271 -25.42 39.27 2.46
CA LEU A 271 -24.57 40.41 2.14
C LEU A 271 -25.20 41.31 1.07
N GLN A 272 -25.80 40.72 0.03
CA GLN A 272 -26.51 41.49 -1.00
C GLN A 272 -27.72 42.24 -0.41
N GLN A 273 -28.49 41.60 0.47
CA GLN A 273 -29.60 42.27 1.17
C GLN A 273 -29.12 43.45 2.03
N GLN A 274 -28.01 43.29 2.76
CA GLN A 274 -27.44 44.39 3.53
C GLN A 274 -27.01 45.57 2.65
N GLN A 275 -26.33 45.31 1.53
CA GLN A 275 -25.92 46.37 0.60
C GLN A 275 -27.12 47.11 0.00
N GLN A 276 -28.20 46.40 -0.36
CA GLN A 276 -29.42 47.03 -0.86
C GLN A 276 -30.08 47.92 0.19
N LEU A 277 -30.17 47.46 1.45
CA LEU A 277 -30.71 48.26 2.55
C LEU A 277 -29.87 49.51 2.82
N GLU A 278 -28.54 49.40 2.73
CA GLU A 278 -27.63 50.53 2.92
C GLU A 278 -27.76 51.55 1.79
N GLN A 279 -27.85 51.11 0.53
CA GLN A 279 -28.12 52.01 -0.61
C GLN A 279 -29.47 52.73 -0.48
N GLN A 280 -30.53 52.03 -0.04
CA GLN A 280 -31.83 52.66 0.21
C GLN A 280 -31.76 53.73 1.30
N LYS A 281 -31.01 53.48 2.39
CA LYS A 281 -30.79 54.48 3.45
C LYS A 281 -30.04 55.71 2.94
N LEU A 282 -28.99 55.52 2.13
CA LEU A 282 -28.26 56.65 1.53
C LEU A 282 -29.15 57.49 0.60
N GLN A 283 -30.00 56.85 -0.21
CA GLN A 283 -30.94 57.57 -1.07
C GLN A 283 -31.97 58.37 -0.28
N GLN A 284 -32.48 57.83 0.84
CA GLN A 284 -33.40 58.57 1.72
C GLN A 284 -32.72 59.77 2.38
N GLN A 285 -31.44 59.69 2.74
CA GLN A 285 -30.70 60.83 3.28
C GLN A 285 -30.43 61.94 2.27
N GLN A 286 -30.32 61.63 0.97
CA GLN A 286 -30.13 62.65 -0.07
C GLN A 286 -31.43 63.37 -0.48
N GLN A 287 -32.59 62.88 -0.06
CA GLN A 287 -33.90 63.48 -0.36
C GLN A 287 -34.47 64.35 0.78
N GLN A 288 -33.71 64.54 1.87
CA GLN A 288 -34.01 65.47 2.96
C GLN A 288 -33.06 66.65 2.93
#